data_AF-A0A924WCR7-F1
#
_entry.id   AF-A0A924WCR7-F1
#
_cell.length_a   1.000
_cell.length_b   1.000
_cell.length_c   1.000
_cell.angle_alpha   90.00
_cell.angle_beta   90.00
_cell.angle_gamma   90.00
#
_symmetry.space_group_name_H-M   'P 1'
#
loop_
_entity.id
_entity.type
_entity.pdbx_description
1 polymer ?
#
loop_
_entity_poly.entity_id
_entity_poly.type
_entity_poly.pdbx_seq_one_letter_code
_entity_poly.pdbx_strand_id
1 'polypeptide(L)'
;MLMQFIDNGRPSVAAAAVRAIATLDREGREAWFVHLLSDARPGVANAAAGALMACGPAAPVDQLRLIYREGPHAHSRRLALRALLRRHPYDAVVDAIHASVGSELALSNVGSEYIEQIVQGRVSYGPSETQKRAVVSAIVGSSPPLPDELCQRVRDFMGVLIP
;
A
#
# COMPACT_ATOMS: atom_id res chain seq x y z
N MET A 1 12.80 -16.52 20.92
CA MET A 1 12.66 -17.85 20.29
C MET A 1 11.40 -17.99 19.42
N LEU A 2 10.92 -16.93 18.76
CA LEU A 2 9.78 -17.01 17.80
C LEU A 2 10.22 -16.97 16.33
N MET A 3 11.34 -16.31 16.02
CA MET A 3 11.88 -16.23 14.67
C MET A 3 12.21 -17.61 14.06
N GLN A 4 12.69 -18.56 14.86
CA GLN A 4 12.96 -19.93 14.40
C GLN A 4 11.74 -20.64 13.78
N PHE A 5 10.52 -20.29 14.23
CA PHE A 5 9.27 -20.86 13.71
C PHE A 5 8.87 -20.22 12.37
N ILE A 6 9.46 -19.09 12.01
CA ILE A 6 9.25 -18.43 10.73
C ILE A 6 10.16 -19.05 9.68
N ASP A 7 11.41 -19.36 10.06
CA ASP A 7 12.40 -19.92 9.14
C ASP A 7 12.14 -21.41 8.86
N ASN A 8 11.81 -22.18 9.90
CA ASN A 8 11.71 -23.64 9.82
C ASN A 8 10.30 -24.20 10.04
N GLY A 9 9.32 -23.33 10.28
CA GLY A 9 7.94 -23.74 10.53
C GLY A 9 7.16 -24.01 9.25
N ARG A 10 6.13 -24.85 9.37
CA ARG A 10 5.08 -24.97 8.34
C ARG A 10 4.46 -23.57 8.09
N PRO A 11 3.95 -23.26 6.88
CA PRO A 11 3.44 -21.93 6.56
C PRO A 11 2.42 -21.36 7.56
N SER A 12 1.54 -22.21 8.10
CA SER A 12 0.57 -21.81 9.13
C SER A 12 1.21 -21.42 10.46
N VAL A 13 2.27 -22.14 10.87
CA VAL A 13 3.03 -21.87 12.10
C VAL A 13 3.87 -20.61 11.95
N ALA A 14 4.52 -20.42 10.80
CA ALA A 14 5.26 -19.19 10.50
C ALA A 14 4.35 -17.96 10.55
N ALA A 15 3.15 -18.03 9.94
CA ALA A 15 2.17 -16.96 10.00
C ALA A 15 1.67 -16.68 11.43
N ALA A 16 1.49 -17.73 12.25
CA ALA A 16 1.14 -17.58 13.65
C ALA A 16 2.25 -16.92 14.46
N ALA A 17 3.51 -17.28 14.21
CA ALA A 17 4.67 -16.66 14.85
C ALA A 17 4.79 -15.17 14.51
N VAL A 18 4.52 -14.78 13.25
CA VAL A 18 4.48 -13.37 12.84
C VAL A 18 3.42 -12.60 13.63
N ARG A 19 2.20 -13.14 13.75
CA ARG A 19 1.13 -12.54 14.55
C ARG A 19 1.50 -12.43 16.02
N ALA A 20 2.12 -13.47 16.59
CA ALA A 20 2.57 -13.44 17.97
C ALA A 20 3.62 -12.34 18.21
N ILE A 21 4.59 -12.18 17.30
CA ILE A 21 5.58 -11.10 17.38
C ILE A 21 4.90 -9.73 17.26
N ALA A 22 3.91 -9.58 16.37
CA ALA A 22 3.13 -8.34 16.23
C ALA A 22 2.25 -8.01 17.45
N THR A 23 1.98 -8.98 18.32
CA THR A 23 1.33 -8.73 19.62
C THR A 23 2.33 -8.27 20.67
N LEU A 24 3.58 -8.78 20.62
CA LEU A 24 4.61 -8.49 21.61
C LEU A 24 5.30 -7.15 21.38
N ASP A 25 5.66 -6.85 20.14
CA ASP A 25 6.43 -5.65 19.77
C ASP A 25 6.12 -5.26 18.33
N ARG A 26 5.00 -4.59 18.13
CA ARG A 26 4.55 -4.19 16.79
C ARG A 26 5.37 -3.03 16.25
N GLU A 27 5.49 -1.97 17.04
CA GLU A 27 6.11 -0.72 16.61
C GLU A 27 7.62 -0.89 16.43
N GLY A 28 8.29 -1.61 17.33
CA GLY A 28 9.73 -1.88 17.24
C GLY A 28 10.12 -2.85 16.10
N ARG A 29 9.15 -3.49 15.45
CA ARG A 29 9.38 -4.49 14.39
C ARG A 29 8.83 -4.09 13.03
N GLU A 30 8.55 -2.81 12.85
CA GLU A 30 7.90 -2.35 11.64
C GLU A 30 8.67 -2.68 10.34
N ALA A 31 9.96 -2.32 10.28
CA ALA A 31 10.81 -2.62 9.12
C ALA A 31 10.88 -4.13 8.82
N TRP A 32 10.80 -4.95 9.87
CA TRP A 32 10.78 -6.41 9.72
C TRP A 32 9.47 -6.91 9.10
N PHE A 33 8.32 -6.34 9.47
CA PHE A 33 7.05 -6.65 8.79
C PHE A 33 7.05 -6.20 7.34
N VAL A 34 7.65 -5.05 7.01
CA VAL A 34 7.80 -4.60 5.62
C VAL A 34 8.63 -5.61 4.82
N HIS A 35 9.75 -6.10 5.36
CA HIS A 35 10.54 -7.14 4.73
C HIS A 35 9.72 -8.43 4.48
N LEU A 36 8.90 -8.85 5.45
CA LEU A 36 8.07 -10.04 5.34
C LEU A 36 6.92 -9.94 4.33
N LEU A 37 6.60 -8.75 3.81
CA LEU A 37 5.64 -8.64 2.70
C LEU A 37 6.12 -9.39 1.45
N SER A 38 7.44 -9.52 1.26
CA SER A 38 8.04 -10.27 0.15
C SER A 38 8.16 -11.79 0.41
N ASP A 39 7.66 -12.30 1.55
CA ASP A 39 7.71 -13.74 1.82
C ASP A 39 6.89 -14.52 0.77
N ALA A 40 7.48 -15.60 0.25
CA ALA A 40 6.87 -16.47 -0.74
C ALA A 40 5.58 -17.13 -0.26
N ARG A 41 5.41 -17.28 1.06
CA ARG A 41 4.24 -17.89 1.68
C ARG A 41 3.17 -16.81 1.89
N PRO A 42 2.03 -16.86 1.18
CA PRO A 42 1.01 -15.81 1.28
C PRO A 42 0.49 -15.61 2.71
N GLY A 43 0.41 -16.67 3.52
CA GLY A 43 -0.01 -16.58 4.92
C GLY A 43 0.92 -15.74 5.80
N VAL A 44 2.23 -15.78 5.54
CA VAL A 44 3.23 -14.99 6.26
C VAL A 44 3.16 -13.52 5.83
N ALA A 45 3.14 -13.27 4.52
CA ALA A 45 2.98 -11.92 3.98
C ALA A 45 1.67 -11.25 4.44
N ASN A 46 0.55 -11.99 4.45
CA ASN A 46 -0.73 -11.49 4.97
C ASN A 46 -0.67 -11.18 6.47
N ALA A 47 0.00 -12.01 7.28
CA ALA A 47 0.18 -11.76 8.70
C ALA A 47 1.00 -10.48 8.94
N ALA A 48 2.07 -10.29 8.17
CA ALA A 48 2.91 -9.09 8.22
C ALA A 48 2.15 -7.84 7.79
N ALA A 49 1.37 -7.92 6.70
CA ALA A 49 0.51 -6.83 6.26
C ALA A 49 -0.52 -6.46 7.32
N GLY A 50 -1.17 -7.45 7.96
CA GLY A 50 -2.10 -7.21 9.05
C GLY A 50 -1.45 -6.48 10.23
N ALA A 51 -0.21 -6.83 10.58
CA ALA A 51 0.56 -6.12 11.59
C ALA A 51 0.85 -4.67 11.18
N LEU A 52 1.31 -4.43 9.95
CA LEU A 52 1.62 -3.09 9.42
C LEU A 52 0.41 -2.15 9.40
N MET A 53 -0.79 -2.67 9.10
CA MET A 53 -2.01 -1.86 9.07
C MET A 53 -2.44 -1.38 10.46
N ALA A 54 -1.94 -2.03 11.52
CA ALA A 54 -2.17 -1.67 12.91
C ALA A 54 -0.99 -0.87 13.51
N CYS A 55 0.03 -0.51 12.71
CA CYS A 55 1.07 0.45 13.08
C CYS A 55 0.62 1.89 12.76
N GLY A 56 1.25 2.88 13.41
CA GLY A 56 1.11 4.30 13.06
C GLY A 56 1.66 4.63 11.66
N PRO A 57 1.73 5.90 11.22
CA PRO A 57 2.10 6.26 9.84
C PRO A 57 3.59 6.09 9.45
N ALA A 58 4.45 5.54 10.30
CA ALA A 58 5.91 5.58 10.16
C ALA A 58 6.58 4.60 9.14
N ALA A 59 5.84 4.08 8.15
CA ALA A 59 6.42 3.08 7.25
C ALA A 59 7.40 3.65 6.25
N PRO A 60 8.49 2.91 5.94
CA PRO A 60 9.39 3.25 4.86
C PRO A 60 8.66 3.18 3.52
N VAL A 61 8.19 4.35 3.06
CA VAL A 61 7.48 4.56 1.79
C VAL A 61 8.24 3.92 0.63
N ASP A 62 9.54 4.16 0.56
CA ASP A 62 10.38 3.71 -0.55
C ASP A 62 10.48 2.18 -0.61
N GLN A 63 10.57 1.53 0.55
CA GLN A 63 10.62 0.06 0.60
C GLN A 63 9.26 -0.54 0.20
N LEU A 64 8.14 0.06 0.63
CA LEU A 64 6.81 -0.36 0.18
C LEU A 64 6.64 -0.19 -1.35
N ARG A 65 7.13 0.92 -1.91
CA ARG A 65 7.13 1.16 -3.36
C ARG A 65 8.00 0.16 -4.11
N LEU A 66 9.17 -0.18 -3.58
CA LEU A 66 10.04 -1.21 -4.14
C LEU A 66 9.33 -2.57 -4.20
N ILE A 67 8.70 -3.00 -3.10
CA ILE A 67 7.97 -4.27 -3.06
C ILE A 67 6.74 -4.22 -3.97
N TYR A 68 6.03 -3.09 -4.03
CA TYR A 68 4.90 -2.91 -4.94
C TYR A 68 5.32 -3.04 -6.42
N ARG A 69 6.45 -2.47 -6.83
CA ARG A 69 6.88 -2.43 -8.23
C ARG A 69 7.65 -3.68 -8.66
N GLU A 70 8.51 -4.18 -7.79
CA GLU A 70 9.51 -5.20 -8.12
C GLU A 70 9.32 -6.50 -7.31
N GLY A 71 8.27 -6.56 -6.47
CA GLY A 71 7.98 -7.72 -5.66
C GLY A 71 7.83 -9.00 -6.50
N PRO A 72 8.47 -10.12 -6.10
CA PRO A 72 8.50 -11.34 -6.89
C PRO A 72 7.15 -12.06 -6.96
N HIS A 73 6.22 -11.72 -6.05
CA HIS A 73 4.93 -12.36 -5.96
C HIS A 73 3.78 -11.36 -6.05
N ALA A 74 2.73 -11.70 -6.80
CA ALA A 74 1.56 -10.84 -6.97
C ALA A 74 0.88 -10.49 -5.64
N HIS A 75 0.84 -11.42 -4.67
CA HIS A 75 0.31 -11.12 -3.34
C HIS A 75 1.16 -10.09 -2.60
N SER A 76 2.49 -10.17 -2.70
CA SER A 76 3.42 -9.21 -2.09
C SER A 76 3.22 -7.81 -2.65
N ARG A 77 3.17 -7.67 -3.98
CA ARG A 77 2.91 -6.38 -4.63
C ARG A 77 1.58 -5.77 -4.20
N ARG A 78 0.52 -6.59 -4.19
CA ARG A 78 -0.83 -6.17 -3.77
C ARG A 78 -0.89 -5.73 -2.30
N LEU A 79 -0.23 -6.46 -1.40
CA LEU A 79 -0.19 -6.13 0.02
C LEU A 79 0.63 -4.85 0.28
N ALA A 80 1.76 -4.69 -0.40
CA ALA A 80 2.58 -3.48 -0.32
C ALA A 80 1.83 -2.25 -0.81
N LEU A 81 1.11 -2.34 -1.94
CA LEU A 81 0.26 -1.26 -2.43
C LEU A 81 -0.82 -0.88 -1.41
N ARG A 82 -1.53 -1.87 -0.83
CA ARG A 82 -2.54 -1.60 0.22
C ARG A 82 -1.96 -0.92 1.44
N ALA A 83 -0.78 -1.36 1.90
CA ALA A 83 -0.09 -0.76 3.04
C ALA A 83 0.31 0.69 2.73
N LEU A 84 0.85 0.95 1.53
CA LEU A 84 1.24 2.27 1.08
C LEU A 84 0.04 3.23 1.07
N LEU A 85 -1.06 2.83 0.41
CA LEU A 85 -2.27 3.62 0.26
C LEU A 85 -2.98 3.94 1.59
N ARG A 86 -2.94 3.00 2.55
CA ARG A 86 -3.57 3.19 3.86
C ARG A 86 -2.81 4.16 4.75
N ARG A 87 -1.48 4.19 4.62
CA ARG A 87 -0.57 4.88 5.55
C ARG A 87 -0.11 6.24 5.02
N HIS A 88 -0.07 6.41 3.70
CA HIS A 88 0.41 7.62 3.03
C HIS A 88 -0.64 8.17 2.06
N PRO A 89 -1.82 8.58 2.55
CA PRO A 89 -3.01 8.78 1.72
C PRO A 89 -2.90 9.89 0.67
N TYR A 90 -1.99 10.85 0.82
CA TYR A 90 -1.74 11.88 -0.19
C TYR A 90 -0.59 11.50 -1.13
N ASP A 91 0.53 11.00 -0.59
CA ASP A 91 1.69 10.62 -1.40
C ASP A 91 1.43 9.41 -2.29
N ALA A 92 0.56 8.50 -1.84
CA ALA A 92 0.28 7.24 -2.53
C ALA A 92 -0.85 7.36 -3.58
N VAL A 93 -1.49 8.52 -3.74
CA VAL A 93 -2.54 8.72 -4.78
C VAL A 93 -1.96 8.47 -6.18
N VAL A 94 -0.72 8.92 -6.41
CA VAL A 94 -0.01 8.65 -7.67
C VAL A 94 0.16 7.15 -7.90
N ASP A 95 0.52 6.40 -6.85
CA ASP A 95 0.65 4.94 -6.94
C ASP A 95 -0.71 4.25 -7.18
N ALA A 96 -1.81 4.77 -6.61
CA ALA A 96 -3.16 4.29 -6.92
C ALA A 96 -3.56 4.54 -8.39
N ILE A 97 -3.30 5.75 -8.92
CA ILE A 97 -3.58 6.07 -10.33
C ILE A 97 -2.84 5.11 -11.26
N HIS A 98 -1.53 4.96 -11.05
CA HIS A 98 -0.71 4.06 -11.86
C HIS A 98 -1.18 2.60 -11.75
N ALA A 99 -1.58 2.16 -10.55
CA ALA A 99 -2.13 0.83 -10.36
C ALA A 99 -3.44 0.65 -11.13
N SER A 100 -4.39 1.59 -11.03
CA SER A 100 -5.71 1.55 -11.69
C SER A 100 -5.63 1.39 -13.20
N VAL A 101 -4.70 2.08 -13.85
CA VAL A 101 -4.53 2.02 -15.31
C VAL A 101 -3.57 0.92 -15.77
N GLY A 102 -2.92 0.22 -14.83
CA GLY A 102 -2.00 -0.86 -15.12
C GLY A 102 -2.68 -2.12 -15.65
N SER A 103 -1.92 -2.98 -16.32
CA SER A 103 -2.41 -4.23 -16.91
C SER A 103 -2.61 -5.37 -15.89
N GLU A 104 -2.02 -5.27 -14.69
CA GLU A 104 -2.18 -6.28 -13.65
C GLU A 104 -3.50 -6.07 -12.91
N LEU A 105 -4.51 -6.89 -13.23
CA LEU A 105 -5.87 -6.80 -12.70
C LEU A 105 -5.93 -6.71 -11.16
N ALA A 106 -5.11 -7.48 -10.46
CA ALA A 106 -5.09 -7.49 -9.00
C ALA A 106 -4.63 -6.16 -8.39
N LEU A 107 -3.74 -5.43 -9.08
CA LEU A 107 -3.26 -4.11 -8.66
C LEU A 107 -4.23 -3.02 -9.13
N SER A 108 -4.76 -3.14 -10.33
CA SER A 108 -5.80 -2.25 -10.87
C SER A 108 -7.02 -2.19 -9.95
N ASN A 109 -7.53 -3.34 -9.51
CA ASN A 109 -8.63 -3.39 -8.56
C ASN A 109 -8.31 -2.67 -7.25
N VAL A 110 -7.09 -2.83 -6.72
CA VAL A 110 -6.68 -2.14 -5.47
C VAL A 110 -6.58 -0.63 -5.66
N GLY A 111 -6.02 -0.16 -6.79
CA GLY A 111 -5.94 1.26 -7.09
C GLY A 111 -7.33 1.88 -7.23
N SER A 112 -8.21 1.23 -7.98
CA SER A 112 -9.56 1.73 -8.25
C SER A 112 -10.44 1.69 -7.01
N GLU A 113 -10.45 0.58 -6.26
CA GLU A 113 -11.14 0.49 -4.96
C GLU A 113 -10.68 1.59 -4.00
N TYR A 114 -9.38 1.90 -3.98
CA TYR A 114 -8.85 2.96 -3.13
C TYR A 114 -9.35 4.33 -3.53
N ILE A 115 -9.27 4.69 -4.81
CA ILE A 115 -9.75 5.97 -5.33
C ILE A 115 -11.27 6.08 -5.11
N GLU A 116 -12.01 4.99 -5.29
CA GLU A 116 -13.43 4.95 -5.01
C GLU A 116 -13.71 5.23 -3.53
N GLN A 117 -12.99 4.61 -2.62
CA GLN A 117 -13.23 4.74 -1.18
C GLN A 117 -12.52 5.94 -0.54
N ILE A 118 -11.95 6.84 -1.35
CA ILE A 118 -11.26 8.01 -0.84
C ILE A 118 -12.30 8.99 -0.30
N VAL A 119 -12.31 9.20 1.02
CA VAL A 119 -13.25 10.10 1.70
C VAL A 119 -12.46 11.23 2.35
N GLN A 120 -12.94 12.46 2.13
CA GLN A 120 -12.46 13.64 2.84
C GLN A 120 -12.69 13.46 4.35
N GLY A 121 -11.62 13.49 5.16
CA GLY A 121 -11.74 13.42 6.62
C GLY A 121 -10.78 12.47 7.33
N ARG A 122 -9.92 11.73 6.62
CA ARG A 122 -8.95 10.83 7.27
C ARG A 122 -7.71 11.52 7.83
N VAL A 123 -7.49 12.80 7.51
CA VAL A 123 -6.22 13.48 7.83
C VAL A 123 -6.52 14.94 8.22
N SER A 124 -5.87 15.41 9.29
CA SER A 124 -6.04 16.76 9.84
C SER A 124 -5.33 17.87 9.04
N TYR A 125 -4.57 17.49 8.01
CA TYR A 125 -3.85 18.39 7.11
C TYR A 125 -4.22 18.04 5.66
N GLY A 126 -4.20 19.05 4.78
CA GLY A 126 -4.43 18.86 3.34
C GLY A 126 -3.16 18.47 2.57
N PRO A 127 -3.29 18.08 1.29
CA PRO A 127 -2.13 17.77 0.46
C PRO A 127 -1.28 19.02 0.17
N SER A 128 0.03 18.84 0.13
CA SER A 128 0.99 19.86 -0.29
C SER A 128 0.89 20.16 -1.79
N GLU A 129 1.36 21.34 -2.21
CA GLU A 129 1.41 21.73 -3.63
C GLU A 129 2.29 20.79 -4.48
N THR A 130 3.29 20.14 -3.88
CA THR A 130 4.10 19.13 -4.57
C THR A 130 3.29 17.86 -4.83
N GLN A 131 2.52 17.39 -3.86
CA GLN A 131 1.63 16.22 -4.02
C GLN A 131 0.53 16.50 -5.04
N LYS A 132 -0.08 17.70 -4.99
CA LYS A 132 -1.09 18.13 -5.97
C LYS A 132 -0.55 18.09 -7.40
N ARG A 133 0.62 18.71 -7.64
CA ARG A 133 1.26 18.71 -8.97
C ARG A 133 1.61 17.31 -9.45
N ALA A 134 2.10 16.45 -8.56
CA ALA A 134 2.41 15.07 -8.90
C ALA A 134 1.16 14.29 -9.34
N VAL A 135 0.03 14.49 -8.66
CA VAL A 135 -1.24 13.85 -9.02
C VAL A 135 -1.77 14.35 -10.37
N VAL A 136 -1.76 15.67 -10.61
CA VAL A 136 -2.16 16.23 -11.91
C VAL A 136 -1.31 15.65 -13.03
N SER A 137 0.01 15.59 -12.85
CA SER A 137 0.92 14.98 -13.81
C SER A 137 0.63 13.50 -14.06
N ALA A 138 0.30 12.73 -13.01
CA ALA A 138 -0.01 11.31 -13.12
C ALA A 138 -1.31 11.07 -13.90
N ILE A 139 -2.34 11.91 -13.69
CA ILE A 139 -3.61 11.80 -14.41
C ILE A 139 -3.42 12.14 -15.89
N VAL A 140 -2.80 13.29 -16.19
CA VAL A 140 -2.57 13.72 -17.58
C VAL A 140 -1.64 12.76 -18.34
N GLY A 141 -0.66 12.17 -17.65
CA GLY A 141 0.28 11.21 -18.23
C GLY A 141 -0.22 9.76 -18.30
N SER A 142 -1.43 9.46 -17.81
CA SER A 142 -1.95 8.10 -17.75
C SER A 142 -2.30 7.55 -19.13
N SER A 143 -1.88 6.31 -19.41
CA SER A 143 -2.22 5.58 -20.63
C SER A 143 -2.44 4.10 -20.30
N PRO A 144 -3.67 3.56 -20.45
CA PRO A 144 -4.89 4.25 -20.86
C PRO A 144 -5.30 5.37 -19.88
N PRO A 145 -6.13 6.33 -20.33
CA PRO A 145 -6.57 7.41 -19.47
C PRO A 145 -7.38 6.86 -18.28
N LEU A 146 -7.21 7.49 -17.12
CA LEU A 146 -8.00 7.18 -15.93
C LEU A 146 -9.50 7.48 -16.21
N PRO A 147 -10.44 6.58 -15.83
CA PRO A 147 -11.87 6.84 -15.99
C PRO A 147 -12.33 8.15 -15.33
N ASP A 148 -13.25 8.86 -15.99
CA ASP A 148 -13.71 10.19 -15.56
C ASP A 148 -14.21 10.21 -14.11
N GLU A 149 -14.93 9.18 -13.68
CA GLU A 149 -15.43 9.05 -12.30
C GLU A 149 -14.29 8.99 -11.28
N LEU A 150 -13.24 8.23 -11.57
CA LEU A 150 -12.07 8.12 -10.71
C LEU A 150 -11.26 9.43 -10.73
N CYS A 151 -11.13 10.05 -11.91
CA CYS A 151 -10.50 11.35 -12.07
C CYS A 151 -11.19 12.42 -11.21
N GLN A 152 -12.52 12.46 -11.22
CA GLN A 152 -13.30 13.39 -10.40
C GLN A 152 -13.08 13.15 -8.90
N ARG A 153 -13.09 11.89 -8.44
CA ARG A 153 -12.81 11.58 -7.03
C ARG A 153 -11.42 12.03 -6.59
N VAL A 154 -10.41 11.83 -7.44
CA VAL A 154 -9.05 12.30 -7.15
C VAL A 154 -8.99 13.83 -7.10
N ARG A 155 -9.67 14.54 -8.02
CA ARG A 155 -9.76 16.02 -8.02
C ARG A 155 -10.34 16.53 -6.71
N ASP A 156 -11.47 15.98 -6.30
CA ASP A 156 -12.19 16.41 -5.09
C ASP A 156 -11.38 16.11 -3.83
N PHE A 157 -10.68 14.97 -3.80
CA PHE A 157 -9.83 14.61 -2.67
C PHE A 157 -8.57 15.48 -2.57
N MET A 158 -7.91 15.75 -3.69
CA MET A 158 -6.66 16.50 -3.74
C MET A 158 -6.86 18.03 -3.75
N GLY A 159 -8.09 18.49 -4.00
CA GLY A 159 -8.41 19.91 -4.15
C GLY A 159 -7.67 20.53 -5.34
N VAL A 160 -7.63 19.83 -6.48
CA VAL A 160 -6.94 20.25 -7.70
C VAL A 160 -7.90 20.40 -8.87
N LEU A 161 -7.61 21.39 -9.72
CA LEU A 161 -8.21 21.48 -11.04
C LEU A 161 -7.31 20.74 -12.02
N ILE A 162 -7.88 19.76 -12.72
CA ILE A 162 -7.19 19.05 -13.80
C ILE A 162 -7.83 19.53 -15.09
N PRO A 163 -7.04 20.05 -16.04
CA PRO A 163 -7.53 20.54 -17.32
C PRO A 163 -8.19 19.44 -18.16
#